data_AF-A0AAI9U687-F1
#
_entry.id   AF-A0AAI9U687-F1
#
_cell.length_a   1.000
_cell.length_b   1.000
_cell.length_c   1.000
_cell.angle_alpha   90.00
_cell.angle_beta   90.00
_cell.angle_gamma   90.00
#
_symmetry.space_group_name_H-M   'P 1'
#
loop_
_entity.id
_entity.type
_entity.pdbx_description
1 polymer ?
#
loop_
_entity_poly.entity_id
_entity_poly.type
_entity_poly.pdbx_seq_one_letter_code
_entity_poly.pdbx_strand_id
1 'polypeptide(L)'
;MASVRSVLRPCCDIARIGAQNAYAPGVCISRRQLSGRSNAQAEAKGAAAAPRRKPLTQEQRDFLSSALRVNQAGELAATRIYTAQTPPIVNRHPHLRPLMAHMYDQEEGHLNTFNALIHKHRVRPTALYPLWQLMSTGLGWSTAVMGREAAMACTEAVETEIGDHYNNQIRTLIEMVTEWEAEGYDVGPEFTDLIKTLRRIRDEELEHLDHAVEHDAKKAEPHWLLTGVIRAGCKGAIWGPKPYE
;
A
#
# COMPACT_ATOMS: atom_id res chain seq x y z
N MET A 1 34.76 -24.34 39.75
CA MET A 1 35.99 -24.87 39.11
C MET A 1 35.92 -24.46 37.64
N ALA A 2 36.57 -23.34 37.27
CA ALA A 2 37.77 -23.29 36.42
C ALA A 2 37.48 -23.73 34.96
N SER A 3 37.85 -23.05 33.88
CA SER A 3 38.81 -21.98 33.65
C SER A 3 38.58 -21.36 32.26
N VAL A 4 38.68 -20.03 32.23
CA VAL A 4 39.14 -19.11 31.17
C VAL A 4 39.93 -19.74 30.00
N ARG A 5 39.64 -19.29 28.77
CA ARG A 5 40.66 -18.87 27.76
C ARG A 5 40.10 -17.86 26.74
N SER A 6 40.62 -16.64 26.87
CA SER A 6 40.55 -15.47 25.99
C SER A 6 41.48 -15.62 24.77
N VAL A 7 41.55 -14.56 23.92
CA VAL A 7 42.68 -14.11 23.05
C VAL A 7 42.56 -14.59 21.58
N LEU A 8 42.60 -13.78 20.50
CA LEU A 8 42.87 -12.36 20.22
C LEU A 8 42.38 -12.01 18.80
N ARG A 9 42.04 -10.74 18.54
CA ARG A 9 42.00 -10.11 17.20
C ARG A 9 43.39 -9.59 16.80
N PRO A 10 43.69 -9.37 15.51
CA PRO A 10 44.71 -8.43 15.09
C PRO A 10 44.16 -7.14 14.44
N CYS A 11 44.85 -6.05 14.79
CA CYS A 11 44.85 -4.68 14.27
C CYS A 11 45.18 -4.61 12.77
N CYS A 12 44.57 -3.70 11.99
CA CYS A 12 45.07 -2.34 11.65
C CYS A 12 46.52 -2.29 11.15
N ASP A 13 46.70 -2.04 9.84
CA ASP A 13 47.92 -1.46 9.27
C ASP A 13 47.53 -0.28 8.37
N ILE A 14 47.81 0.92 8.87
CA ILE A 14 47.92 2.17 8.11
C ILE A 14 49.42 2.38 7.91
N ALA A 15 49.89 2.37 6.66
CA ALA A 15 51.22 2.85 6.32
C ALA A 15 51.11 3.93 5.23
N ARG A 16 51.73 5.06 5.53
CA ARG A 16 51.76 6.32 4.78
C ARG A 16 53.23 6.55 4.37
N ILE A 17 53.42 7.36 3.33
CA ILE A 17 54.63 8.14 2.96
C ILE A 17 55.51 7.53 1.86
N GLY A 18 55.69 8.35 0.81
CA GLY A 18 56.71 8.19 -0.23
C GLY A 18 56.57 9.27 -1.31
N ALA A 19 57.00 10.49 -1.01
CA ALA A 19 57.18 11.55 -2.00
C ALA A 19 58.48 11.34 -2.76
N GLN A 20 58.53 11.62 -4.08
CA GLN A 20 59.67 12.28 -4.72
C GLN A 20 59.38 12.73 -6.16
N ASN A 21 59.97 13.89 -6.44
CA ASN A 21 59.86 14.77 -7.60
C ASN A 21 60.78 14.28 -8.73
N ALA A 22 60.36 14.38 -10.00
CA ALA A 22 61.29 14.36 -11.12
C ALA A 22 60.73 15.18 -12.30
N TYR A 23 61.26 16.40 -12.42
CA TYR A 23 61.15 17.27 -13.58
C TYR A 23 62.12 16.76 -14.66
N ALA A 24 61.66 16.62 -15.90
CA ALA A 24 62.51 16.48 -17.08
C ALA A 24 61.92 17.29 -18.25
N PRO A 25 62.69 18.15 -18.94
CA PRO A 25 62.24 18.92 -20.08
C PRO A 25 62.49 18.15 -21.38
N GLY A 26 61.58 18.23 -22.36
CA GLY A 26 61.80 17.54 -23.64
C GLY A 26 60.74 17.78 -24.71
N VAL A 27 61.07 18.71 -25.61
CA VAL A 27 60.78 18.71 -27.06
C VAL A 27 59.31 18.90 -27.49
N CYS A 28 59.00 20.14 -27.90
CA CYS A 28 57.87 20.45 -28.80
C CYS A 28 58.12 19.86 -30.18
N ILE A 29 57.44 18.76 -30.51
CA ILE A 29 57.31 18.26 -31.88
C ILE A 29 55.96 18.75 -32.43
N SER A 30 56.01 19.71 -33.34
CA SER A 30 54.84 20.16 -34.12
C SER A 30 54.41 19.05 -35.07
N ARG A 31 53.39 18.30 -34.67
CA ARG A 31 52.72 17.31 -35.53
C ARG A 31 51.58 18.02 -36.26
N ARG A 32 51.77 18.30 -37.56
CA ARG A 32 50.65 18.65 -38.46
C ARG A 32 49.64 17.50 -38.44
N GLN A 33 48.52 17.68 -37.74
CA GLN A 33 47.35 16.83 -37.92
C GLN A 33 46.63 17.29 -39.19
N LEU A 34 46.70 16.43 -40.21
CA LEU A 34 45.84 16.50 -41.37
C LEU A 34 44.38 16.35 -40.90
N SER A 35 43.55 17.29 -41.34
CA SER A 35 42.11 17.31 -41.15
C SER A 35 41.48 16.05 -41.76
N GLY A 36 41.31 15.02 -40.95
CA GLY A 36 40.38 13.94 -41.21
C GLY A 36 39.03 14.35 -40.64
N ARG A 37 38.09 14.78 -41.50
CA ARG A 37 36.66 14.82 -41.15
C ARG A 37 36.20 13.38 -40.94
N SER A 38 36.41 12.84 -39.74
CA SER A 38 35.74 11.61 -39.32
C SER A 38 34.28 11.96 -39.03
N ASN A 39 33.38 11.26 -39.74
CA ASN A 39 31.93 11.26 -39.58
C ASN A 39 31.49 11.35 -38.10
N ALA A 40 31.27 12.56 -37.60
CA ALA A 40 30.59 12.82 -36.33
C ALA A 40 29.05 12.81 -36.49
N GLN A 41 28.54 12.18 -37.56
CA GLN A 41 27.11 12.13 -37.90
C GLN A 41 26.49 10.74 -37.77
N ALA A 42 27.22 9.74 -37.26
CA ALA A 42 26.74 8.35 -37.21
C ALA A 42 26.32 7.84 -35.81
N GLU A 43 26.25 8.68 -34.78
CA GLU A 43 25.80 8.27 -33.42
C GLU A 43 24.65 9.12 -32.86
N ALA A 44 23.84 9.77 -33.71
CA ALA A 44 22.54 10.31 -33.32
C ALA A 44 21.42 9.29 -33.64
N LYS A 45 21.61 8.01 -33.33
CA LYS A 45 20.52 7.02 -33.36
C LYS A 45 19.84 6.99 -32.00
N GLY A 46 18.72 7.71 -31.91
CA GLY A 46 17.61 7.38 -31.03
C GLY A 46 17.80 7.71 -29.55
N ALA A 47 17.92 8.99 -29.21
CA ALA A 47 17.36 9.42 -27.93
C ALA A 47 15.85 9.21 -28.04
N ALA A 48 15.32 8.14 -27.43
CA ALA A 48 13.89 7.91 -27.35
C ALA A 48 13.23 9.20 -26.83
N ALA A 49 12.24 9.73 -27.55
CA ALA A 49 11.50 10.91 -27.11
C ALA A 49 10.95 10.62 -25.70
N ALA A 50 11.10 11.58 -24.79
CA ALA A 50 10.62 11.42 -23.42
C ALA A 50 9.14 11.02 -23.42
N PRO A 51 8.72 10.05 -22.56
CA PRO A 51 7.35 9.56 -22.57
C PRO A 51 6.36 10.71 -22.35
N ARG A 52 5.39 10.84 -23.25
CA ARG A 52 4.38 11.89 -23.20
C ARG A 52 3.33 11.50 -22.16
N ARG A 53 3.39 12.09 -20.97
CA ARG A 53 2.42 11.84 -19.89
C ARG A 53 1.25 12.82 -19.98
N LYS A 54 0.03 12.33 -19.72
CA LYS A 54 -1.17 13.17 -19.67
C LYS A 54 -1.28 13.84 -18.30
N PRO A 55 -1.43 15.17 -18.20
CA PRO A 55 -1.77 15.79 -16.93
C PRO A 55 -3.18 15.37 -16.51
N LEU A 56 -3.37 15.09 -15.22
CA LEU A 56 -4.69 14.74 -14.70
C LEU A 56 -5.69 15.88 -14.94
N THR A 57 -6.95 15.55 -15.19
CA THR A 57 -8.06 16.50 -15.11
C THR A 57 -8.37 16.81 -13.64
N GLN A 58 -9.21 17.83 -13.39
CA GLN A 58 -9.64 18.14 -12.03
C GLN A 58 -10.46 16.99 -11.45
N GLU A 59 -11.42 16.46 -12.23
CA GLU A 59 -12.24 15.31 -11.87
C GLU A 59 -11.40 14.07 -11.50
N GLN A 60 -10.34 13.77 -12.27
CA GLN A 60 -9.45 12.65 -11.96
C GLN A 60 -8.66 12.88 -10.67
N ARG A 61 -8.20 14.11 -10.40
CA ARG A 61 -7.54 14.44 -9.14
C ARG A 61 -8.48 14.30 -7.95
N ASP A 62 -9.71 14.76 -8.10
CA ASP A 62 -10.73 14.70 -7.06
C ASP A 62 -11.12 13.25 -6.76
N PHE A 63 -11.32 12.45 -7.80
CA PHE A 63 -11.53 11.01 -7.69
C PHE A 63 -10.39 10.32 -6.93
N LEU A 64 -9.14 10.51 -7.35
CA LEU A 64 -7.98 9.88 -6.72
C LEU A 64 -7.83 10.30 -5.25
N SER A 65 -8.03 11.59 -4.97
CA SER A 65 -7.94 12.13 -3.61
C SER A 65 -9.03 11.56 -2.71
N SER A 66 -10.27 11.48 -3.22
CA SER A 66 -11.39 10.90 -2.47
C SER A 66 -11.17 9.40 -2.24
N ALA A 67 -10.76 8.66 -3.27
CA ALA A 67 -10.53 7.22 -3.18
C ALA A 67 -9.39 6.87 -2.20
N LEU A 68 -8.26 7.57 -2.25
CA LEU A 68 -7.17 7.35 -1.28
C LEU A 68 -7.59 7.67 0.16
N ARG A 69 -8.42 8.70 0.36
CA ARG A 69 -8.97 9.05 1.68
C ARG A 69 -9.94 8.00 2.19
N VAL A 70 -10.79 7.45 1.32
CA VAL A 70 -11.75 6.39 1.66
C VAL A 70 -11.02 5.11 2.01
N ASN A 71 -10.05 4.67 1.19
CA ASN A 71 -9.24 3.49 1.48
C ASN A 71 -8.56 3.62 2.84
N GLN A 72 -7.86 4.73 3.09
CA GLN A 72 -7.19 4.94 4.38
C GLN A 72 -8.14 4.88 5.58
N ALA A 73 -9.35 5.44 5.45
CA ALA A 73 -10.35 5.38 6.51
C ALA A 73 -10.94 3.96 6.68
N GLY A 74 -11.08 3.21 5.58
CA GLY A 74 -11.48 1.80 5.57
C GLY A 74 -10.47 0.93 6.30
N GLU A 75 -9.20 0.94 5.89
CA GLU A 75 -8.13 0.15 6.52
C GLU A 75 -7.99 0.47 8.01
N LEU A 76 -8.15 1.74 8.39
CA LEU A 76 -8.15 2.13 9.79
C LEU A 76 -9.30 1.46 10.55
N ALA A 77 -10.51 1.49 9.98
CA ALA A 77 -11.67 0.90 10.62
C ALA A 77 -11.51 -0.63 10.74
N ALA A 78 -11.06 -1.30 9.68
CA ALA A 78 -10.78 -2.74 9.68
C ALA A 78 -9.72 -3.10 10.73
N THR A 79 -8.57 -2.43 10.73
CA THR A 79 -7.52 -2.60 11.77
C THR A 79 -8.09 -2.47 13.19
N ARG A 80 -8.97 -1.49 13.42
CA ARG A 80 -9.62 -1.28 14.74
C ARG A 80 -10.63 -2.38 15.09
N ILE A 81 -11.39 -2.88 14.10
CA ILE A 81 -12.29 -4.02 14.28
C ILE A 81 -11.49 -5.25 14.71
N TYR A 82 -10.43 -5.61 13.98
CA TYR A 82 -9.59 -6.77 14.33
C TYR A 82 -8.93 -6.61 15.69
N THR A 83 -8.40 -5.42 15.99
CA THR A 83 -7.83 -5.10 17.32
C THR A 83 -8.85 -5.37 18.43
N ALA A 84 -10.10 -4.94 18.24
CA ALA A 84 -11.15 -5.06 19.23
C ALA A 84 -11.74 -6.48 19.32
N GLN A 85 -11.82 -7.20 18.19
CA GLN A 85 -12.31 -8.57 18.13
C GLN A 85 -11.32 -9.58 18.72
N THR A 86 -10.02 -9.36 18.52
CA THR A 86 -8.99 -10.35 18.83
C THR A 86 -9.05 -10.84 20.28
N PRO A 87 -9.01 -9.99 21.33
CA PRO A 87 -8.94 -10.48 22.70
C PRO A 87 -10.12 -11.38 23.12
N PRO A 88 -11.41 -10.99 22.91
CA PRO A 88 -12.53 -11.87 23.25
C PRO A 88 -12.57 -13.16 22.44
N ILE A 89 -12.16 -13.13 21.17
CA ILE A 89 -12.13 -14.31 20.30
C ILE A 89 -11.04 -15.28 20.72
N VAL A 90 -9.79 -14.84 20.85
CA VAL A 90 -8.66 -15.74 21.18
C VAL A 90 -8.73 -16.27 22.62
N ASN A 91 -9.41 -15.55 23.52
CA ASN A 91 -9.65 -16.04 24.88
C ASN A 91 -10.64 -17.22 24.90
N ARG A 92 -11.69 -17.19 24.05
CA ARG A 92 -12.67 -18.28 23.95
C ARG A 92 -12.26 -19.39 22.99
N HIS A 93 -11.51 -19.03 21.95
CA HIS A 93 -11.05 -19.91 20.89
C HIS A 93 -9.53 -19.74 20.65
N PRO A 94 -8.67 -20.25 21.55
CA PRO A 94 -7.22 -20.03 21.48
C PRO A 94 -6.56 -20.49 20.17
N HIS A 95 -7.14 -21.49 19.50
CA HIS A 95 -6.67 -21.99 18.21
C HIS A 95 -6.81 -20.97 17.07
N LEU A 96 -7.64 -19.93 17.20
CA LEU A 96 -7.80 -18.87 16.21
C LEU A 96 -6.76 -17.76 16.33
N ARG A 97 -5.88 -17.81 17.33
CA ARG A 97 -4.84 -16.79 17.53
C ARG A 97 -3.96 -16.57 16.28
N PRO A 98 -3.47 -17.61 15.57
CA PRO A 98 -2.68 -17.41 14.36
C PRO A 98 -3.47 -16.73 13.25
N LEU A 99 -4.74 -17.10 13.07
CA LEU A 99 -5.62 -16.50 12.06
C LEU A 99 -5.88 -15.02 12.36
N MET A 100 -6.30 -14.69 13.59
CA MET A 100 -6.55 -13.30 13.97
C MET A 100 -5.31 -12.41 13.86
N ALA A 101 -4.13 -12.96 14.18
CA ALA A 101 -2.86 -12.26 14.00
C ALA A 101 -2.53 -12.05 12.51
N HIS A 102 -2.71 -13.08 11.68
CA HIS A 102 -2.47 -12.99 10.24
C HIS A 102 -3.33 -11.91 9.57
N MET A 103 -4.64 -11.90 9.84
CA MET A 103 -5.56 -10.90 9.29
C MET A 103 -5.19 -9.50 9.78
N TYR A 104 -4.92 -9.33 11.09
CA TYR A 104 -4.47 -8.04 11.63
C TYR A 104 -3.17 -7.55 10.98
N ASP A 105 -2.18 -8.42 10.77
CA ASP A 105 -0.90 -8.03 10.20
C ASP A 105 -1.05 -7.56 8.73
N GLN A 106 -1.95 -8.16 7.96
CA GLN A 106 -2.29 -7.69 6.61
C GLN A 106 -2.95 -6.31 6.66
N GLU A 107 -3.97 -6.13 7.50
CA GLU A 107 -4.66 -4.85 7.70
C GLU A 107 -3.74 -3.70 8.12
N GLU A 108 -2.83 -3.97 9.06
CA GLU A 108 -1.83 -2.99 9.47
C GLU A 108 -0.91 -2.63 8.28
N GLY A 109 -0.55 -3.62 7.46
CA GLY A 109 0.17 -3.41 6.20
C GLY A 109 -0.59 -2.55 5.18
N HIS A 110 -1.90 -2.76 5.03
CA HIS A 110 -2.78 -1.98 4.15
C HIS A 110 -2.86 -0.53 4.66
N LEU A 111 -3.15 -0.35 5.95
CA LEU A 111 -3.23 0.96 6.59
C LEU A 111 -1.92 1.74 6.44
N ASN A 112 -0.77 1.08 6.65
CA ASN A 112 0.55 1.68 6.45
C ASN A 112 0.77 2.12 4.99
N THR A 113 0.34 1.30 4.04
CA THR A 113 0.40 1.60 2.61
C THR A 113 -0.40 2.88 2.30
N PHE A 114 -1.65 2.97 2.77
CA PHE A 114 -2.47 4.15 2.48
C PHE A 114 -2.05 5.38 3.25
N ASN A 115 -1.56 5.25 4.49
CA ASN A 115 -0.93 6.36 5.22
C ASN A 115 0.24 6.96 4.42
N ALA A 116 1.09 6.12 3.82
CA ALA A 116 2.17 6.58 2.96
C ALA A 116 1.66 7.25 1.69
N LEU A 117 0.63 6.68 1.03
CA LEU A 117 0.04 7.26 -0.18
C LEU A 117 -0.62 8.62 0.07
N ILE A 118 -1.45 8.75 1.12
CA ILE A 118 -2.08 10.04 1.43
C ILE A 118 -1.04 11.10 1.81
N HIS A 119 0.05 10.71 2.47
CA HIS A 119 1.14 11.62 2.79
C HIS A 119 1.88 12.06 1.53
N LYS A 120 2.28 11.11 0.68
CA LYS A 120 2.98 11.35 -0.60
C LYS A 120 2.20 12.31 -1.49
N HIS A 121 0.89 12.10 -1.59
CA HIS A 121 0.00 12.88 -2.46
C HIS A 121 -0.67 14.08 -1.79
N ARG A 122 -0.32 14.36 -0.52
CA ARG A 122 -0.90 15.46 0.30
C ARG A 122 -2.43 15.41 0.37
N VAL A 123 -3.00 14.20 0.35
CA VAL A 123 -4.43 13.98 0.53
C VAL A 123 -4.75 14.17 2.01
N ARG A 124 -5.72 15.05 2.29
CA ARG A 124 -6.21 15.25 3.66
C ARG A 124 -6.98 14.01 4.13
N PRO A 125 -6.65 13.42 5.29
CA PRO A 125 -7.47 12.39 5.91
C PRO A 125 -8.89 12.91 6.21
N THR A 126 -9.82 11.99 6.45
CA THR A 126 -11.18 12.36 6.84
C THR A 126 -11.23 13.06 8.20
N ALA A 127 -12.00 14.15 8.32
CA ALA A 127 -12.24 14.83 9.59
C ALA A 127 -13.01 13.95 10.60
N LEU A 128 -13.74 12.94 10.10
CA LEU A 128 -14.50 11.98 10.90
C LEU A 128 -13.62 10.88 11.52
N TYR A 129 -12.29 10.98 11.40
CA TYR A 129 -11.34 9.99 11.91
C TYR A 129 -11.59 9.55 13.37
N PRO A 130 -11.84 10.45 14.34
CA PRO A 130 -12.13 10.04 15.72
C PRO A 130 -13.43 9.25 15.85
N LEU A 131 -14.46 9.62 15.08
CA LEU A 131 -15.74 8.93 15.06
C LEU A 131 -15.58 7.52 14.50
N TRP A 132 -14.85 7.36 13.38
CA TRP A 132 -14.63 6.05 12.78
C TRP A 132 -13.88 5.10 13.70
N GLN A 133 -12.85 5.57 14.41
CA GLN A 133 -12.15 4.73 15.39
C GLN A 133 -13.08 4.25 16.52
N LEU A 134 -13.94 5.13 17.03
CA LEU A 134 -14.89 4.75 18.08
C LEU A 134 -15.91 3.71 17.58
N MET A 135 -16.50 3.97 16.41
CA MET A 135 -17.51 3.11 15.81
C MET A 135 -16.95 1.72 15.44
N SER A 136 -15.78 1.68 14.80
CA SER A 136 -15.11 0.42 14.43
C SER A 136 -14.69 -0.41 15.65
N THR A 137 -14.10 0.23 16.66
CA THR A 137 -13.74 -0.44 17.92
C THR A 137 -14.98 -1.00 18.63
N GLY A 138 -16.06 -0.22 18.71
CA GLY A 138 -17.31 -0.65 19.32
C GLY A 138 -17.97 -1.80 18.56
N LEU A 139 -17.95 -1.76 17.21
CA LEU A 139 -18.47 -2.81 16.36
C LEU A 139 -17.67 -4.12 16.54
N GLY A 140 -16.34 -4.05 16.49
CA GLY A 140 -15.49 -5.22 16.67
C GLY A 140 -15.63 -5.83 18.06
N TRP A 141 -15.61 -5.01 19.11
CA TRP A 141 -15.79 -5.51 20.48
C TRP A 141 -17.17 -6.14 20.70
N SER A 142 -18.25 -5.48 20.26
CA SER A 142 -19.61 -5.96 20.48
C SER A 142 -19.87 -7.29 19.78
N THR A 143 -19.44 -7.42 18.52
CA THR A 143 -19.60 -8.65 17.73
C THR A 143 -18.77 -9.81 18.32
N ALA A 144 -17.54 -9.55 18.77
CA ALA A 144 -16.73 -10.56 19.45
C ALA A 144 -17.25 -10.97 20.84
N VAL A 145 -17.96 -10.08 21.54
CA VAL A 145 -18.65 -10.44 22.78
C VAL A 145 -19.85 -11.35 22.49
N MET A 146 -20.58 -11.10 21.40
CA MET A 146 -21.72 -11.92 20.97
C MET A 146 -21.32 -13.35 20.55
N GLY A 147 -20.11 -13.53 20.01
CA GLY A 147 -19.56 -14.85 19.70
C GLY A 147 -18.65 -14.83 18.49
N ARG A 148 -18.03 -15.98 18.20
CA ARG A 148 -17.16 -16.14 17.04
C ARG A 148 -17.92 -15.95 15.74
N GLU A 149 -19.10 -16.55 15.64
CA GLU A 149 -19.95 -16.50 14.45
C GLU A 149 -20.37 -15.06 14.13
N ALA A 150 -20.72 -14.27 15.15
CA ALA A 150 -21.06 -12.85 14.98
C ALA A 150 -19.84 -11.98 14.60
N ALA A 151 -18.67 -12.24 15.18
CA ALA A 151 -17.43 -11.57 14.78
C ALA A 151 -17.05 -11.88 13.34
N MET A 152 -17.13 -13.14 12.92
CA MET A 152 -16.85 -13.53 11.54
C MET A 152 -17.92 -13.01 10.58
N ALA A 153 -19.20 -12.93 10.96
CA ALA A 153 -20.22 -12.26 10.16
C ALA A 153 -19.95 -10.76 10.01
N CYS A 154 -19.39 -10.10 11.03
CA CYS A 154 -18.94 -8.72 10.93
C CYS A 154 -17.80 -8.57 9.93
N THR A 155 -16.77 -9.41 10.03
CA THR A 155 -15.67 -9.47 9.06
C THR A 155 -16.21 -9.66 7.64
N GLU A 156 -17.01 -10.70 7.42
CA GLU A 156 -17.61 -11.00 6.12
C GLU A 156 -18.33 -9.77 5.51
N ALA A 157 -19.12 -9.07 6.33
CA ALA A 157 -19.86 -7.89 5.90
C ALA A 157 -18.95 -6.70 5.55
N VAL A 158 -17.88 -6.48 6.32
CA VAL A 158 -16.93 -5.38 6.09
C VAL A 158 -16.09 -5.66 4.85
N GLU A 159 -15.48 -6.84 4.76
CA GLU A 159 -14.57 -7.17 3.64
C GLU A 159 -15.29 -7.30 2.31
N THR A 160 -16.58 -7.69 2.32
CA THR A 160 -17.42 -7.62 1.12
C THR A 160 -17.48 -6.19 0.57
N GLU A 161 -17.73 -5.20 1.43
CA GLU A 161 -17.91 -3.81 0.99
C GLU A 161 -16.57 -3.12 0.67
N ILE A 162 -15.49 -3.48 1.39
CA ILE A 162 -14.13 -3.04 1.07
C ILE A 162 -13.68 -3.64 -0.28
N GLY A 163 -13.86 -4.95 -0.49
CA GLY A 163 -13.55 -5.61 -1.76
C GLY A 163 -14.34 -5.05 -2.94
N ASP A 164 -15.65 -4.78 -2.77
CA ASP A 164 -16.47 -4.10 -3.76
C ASP A 164 -15.98 -2.68 -4.06
N HIS A 165 -15.54 -1.93 -3.04
CA HIS A 165 -14.94 -0.61 -3.22
C HIS A 165 -13.66 -0.68 -4.07
N TYR A 166 -12.74 -1.59 -3.74
CA TYR A 166 -11.51 -1.79 -4.52
C TYR A 166 -11.79 -2.20 -5.96
N ASN A 167 -12.73 -3.12 -6.19
CA ASN A 167 -13.10 -3.54 -7.54
C ASN A 167 -13.59 -2.36 -8.39
N ASN A 168 -14.45 -1.50 -7.82
CA ASN A 168 -14.94 -0.31 -8.51
C ASN A 168 -13.79 0.68 -8.78
N GLN A 169 -12.92 0.92 -7.80
CA GLN A 169 -11.77 1.82 -7.94
C GLN A 169 -10.81 1.34 -9.04
N ILE A 170 -10.46 0.05 -9.03
CA ILE A 170 -9.58 -0.57 -10.02
C ILE A 170 -10.19 -0.47 -11.42
N ARG A 171 -11.50 -0.72 -11.56
CA ARG A 171 -12.20 -0.59 -12.85
C ARG A 171 -12.06 0.83 -13.41
N THR A 172 -12.37 1.85 -12.61
CA THR A 172 -12.24 3.26 -13.02
C THR A 172 -10.80 3.62 -13.40
N LEU A 173 -9.81 3.15 -12.64
CA LEU A 173 -8.40 3.40 -12.97
C LEU A 173 -7.97 2.72 -14.28
N ILE A 174 -8.46 1.50 -14.56
CA ILE A 174 -8.17 0.81 -15.82
C ILE A 174 -8.82 1.53 -17.00
N GLU A 175 -10.07 1.98 -16.86
CA GLU A 175 -10.77 2.77 -17.87
C GLU A 175 -9.98 4.05 -18.21
N MET A 176 -9.58 4.80 -17.19
CA MET A 176 -8.75 6.00 -17.35
C MET A 176 -7.43 5.70 -18.08
N VAL A 177 -6.73 4.64 -17.65
CA VAL A 177 -5.44 4.23 -18.24
C VAL A 177 -5.61 3.80 -19.70
N THR A 178 -6.65 3.02 -20.00
CA THR A 178 -6.94 2.54 -21.36
C THR A 178 -7.21 3.71 -22.31
N GLU A 179 -7.95 4.72 -21.85
CA GLU A 179 -8.18 5.95 -22.63
C GLU A 179 -6.89 6.70 -22.92
N TRP A 180 -6.00 6.83 -21.93
CA TRP A 180 -4.73 7.53 -22.10
C TRP A 180 -3.81 6.80 -23.08
N GLU A 181 -3.74 5.47 -22.99
CA GLU A 181 -2.98 4.64 -23.93
C GLU A 181 -3.53 4.75 -25.35
N ALA A 182 -4.87 4.75 -25.52
CA ALA A 182 -5.52 4.93 -26.82
C ALA A 182 -5.24 6.31 -27.44
N GLU A 183 -5.08 7.34 -26.61
CA GLU A 183 -4.64 8.68 -27.02
C GLU A 183 -3.11 8.79 -27.25
N GLY A 184 -2.35 7.72 -26.99
CA GLY A 184 -0.90 7.66 -27.18
C GLY A 184 -0.07 8.26 -26.04
N TYR A 185 -0.64 8.35 -24.83
CA TYR A 185 0.09 8.80 -23.64
C TYR A 185 0.72 7.63 -22.87
N ASP A 186 1.87 7.90 -22.27
CA ASP A 186 2.49 7.03 -21.27
C ASP A 186 1.81 7.22 -19.90
N VAL A 187 1.41 6.11 -19.29
CA VAL A 187 0.74 6.07 -17.98
C VAL A 187 1.73 6.32 -16.84
N GLY A 188 3.00 5.96 -17.04
CA GLY A 188 4.05 6.04 -16.05
C GLY A 188 3.93 4.99 -14.93
N PRO A 189 5.03 4.74 -14.19
CA PRO A 189 5.10 3.65 -13.21
C PRO A 189 4.17 3.85 -12.01
N GLU A 190 3.85 5.10 -11.65
CA GLU A 190 3.06 5.40 -10.46
C GLU A 190 1.63 4.86 -10.54
N PHE A 191 0.97 4.98 -11.70
CA PHE A 191 -0.37 4.43 -11.90
C PHE A 191 -0.35 2.91 -11.96
N THR A 192 0.65 2.33 -12.63
CA THR A 192 0.83 0.88 -12.69
C THR A 192 1.05 0.28 -11.30
N ASP A 193 1.91 0.91 -10.49
CA ASP A 193 2.19 0.51 -9.11
C ASP A 193 0.96 0.67 -8.21
N LEU A 194 0.19 1.76 -8.38
CA LEU A 194 -1.07 1.95 -7.66
C LEU A 194 -2.06 0.84 -7.98
N ILE A 195 -2.33 0.58 -9.26
CA ILE A 195 -3.28 -0.48 -9.67
C ILE A 195 -2.82 -1.85 -9.15
N LYS A 196 -1.52 -2.15 -9.24
CA LYS A 196 -0.96 -3.39 -8.70
C LYS A 196 -1.16 -3.49 -7.19
N THR A 197 -0.93 -2.41 -6.47
CA THR A 197 -1.12 -2.33 -5.01
C THR A 197 -2.58 -2.55 -4.64
N LEU A 198 -3.51 -1.88 -5.32
CA LEU A 198 -4.95 -2.02 -5.08
C LEU A 198 -5.44 -3.45 -5.38
N ARG A 199 -4.94 -4.08 -6.44
CA ARG A 199 -5.27 -5.48 -6.75
C ARG A 199 -4.80 -6.44 -5.67
N ARG A 200 -3.56 -6.27 -5.19
CA ARG A 200 -3.01 -7.09 -4.11
C ARG A 200 -3.87 -6.97 -2.85
N ILE A 201 -4.13 -5.74 -2.41
CA ILE A 201 -4.93 -5.48 -1.20
C ILE A 201 -6.33 -6.09 -1.37
N ARG A 202 -7.02 -5.82 -2.48
CA ARG A 202 -8.31 -6.45 -2.77
C ARG A 202 -8.28 -7.99 -2.66
N ASP A 203 -7.26 -8.62 -3.21
CA ASP A 203 -7.16 -10.08 -3.18
C ASP A 203 -6.95 -10.60 -1.75
N GLU A 204 -6.22 -9.84 -0.91
CA GLU A 204 -6.06 -10.10 0.53
C GLU A 204 -7.39 -9.88 1.29
N GLU A 205 -8.17 -8.85 0.97
CA GLU A 205 -9.53 -8.64 1.56
C GLU A 205 -10.49 -9.78 1.23
N LEU A 206 -10.44 -10.30 0.01
CA LEU A 206 -11.26 -11.45 -0.39
C LEU A 206 -10.81 -12.73 0.33
N GLU A 207 -9.52 -12.85 0.64
CA GLU A 207 -9.02 -13.94 1.48
C GLU A 207 -9.60 -13.84 2.90
N HIS A 208 -9.66 -12.64 3.49
CA HIS A 208 -10.28 -12.43 4.81
C HIS A 208 -11.77 -12.77 4.82
N LEU A 209 -12.48 -12.39 3.75
CA LEU A 209 -13.88 -12.77 3.54
C LEU A 209 -14.05 -14.30 3.54
N ASP A 210 -13.18 -15.01 2.81
CA ASP A 210 -13.21 -16.48 2.74
C ASP A 210 -12.92 -17.09 4.12
N HIS A 211 -11.89 -16.61 4.83
CA HIS A 211 -11.60 -17.03 6.21
C HIS A 211 -12.81 -16.85 7.12
N ALA A 212 -13.52 -15.73 7.03
CA ALA A 212 -14.72 -15.48 7.83
C ALA A 212 -15.82 -16.51 7.55
N VAL A 213 -16.07 -16.83 6.28
CA VAL A 213 -17.07 -17.83 5.88
C VAL A 213 -16.67 -19.23 6.38
N GLU A 214 -15.40 -19.60 6.24
CA GLU A 214 -14.85 -20.87 6.75
C GLU A 214 -14.96 -20.99 8.27
N HIS A 215 -14.89 -19.86 8.99
CA HIS A 215 -14.98 -19.78 10.44
C HIS A 215 -16.40 -19.45 10.94
N ASP A 216 -17.40 -19.99 10.23
CA ASP A 216 -18.80 -20.02 10.65
C ASP A 216 -19.54 -18.66 10.64
N ALA A 217 -19.10 -17.66 9.85
CA ALA A 217 -19.83 -16.40 9.69
C ALA A 217 -21.33 -16.61 9.42
N LYS A 218 -21.67 -17.53 8.50
CA LYS A 218 -23.05 -17.85 8.09
C LYS A 218 -23.92 -18.43 9.22
N LYS A 219 -23.33 -18.85 10.34
CA LYS A 219 -24.06 -19.39 11.50
C LYS A 219 -24.45 -18.32 12.51
N ALA A 220 -24.12 -17.04 12.28
CA ALA A 220 -24.64 -15.96 13.12
C ALA A 220 -26.17 -15.91 13.04
N GLU A 221 -26.87 -15.73 14.15
CA GLU A 221 -28.33 -15.68 14.16
C GLU A 221 -28.84 -14.33 14.71
N PRO A 222 -29.59 -13.53 13.91
CA PRO A 222 -29.84 -13.66 12.47
C PRO A 222 -28.73 -13.02 11.60
N HIS A 223 -28.02 -13.84 10.81
CA HIS A 223 -26.90 -13.45 9.94
C HIS A 223 -27.25 -12.33 8.97
N TRP A 224 -28.34 -12.47 8.23
CA TRP A 224 -28.77 -11.52 7.20
C TRP A 224 -29.01 -10.12 7.78
N LEU A 225 -29.48 -10.03 9.03
CA LEU A 225 -29.77 -8.76 9.69
C LEU A 225 -28.47 -8.11 10.16
N LEU A 226 -27.60 -8.89 10.82
CA LEU A 226 -26.31 -8.39 11.29
C LEU A 226 -25.46 -7.88 10.12
N THR A 227 -25.27 -8.73 9.11
CA THR A 227 -24.52 -8.35 7.91
C THR A 227 -25.20 -7.22 7.14
N GLY A 228 -26.54 -7.24 7.02
CA GLY A 228 -27.29 -6.17 6.35
C GLY A 228 -27.08 -4.79 6.98
N VAL A 229 -27.13 -4.70 8.32
CA VAL A 229 -26.89 -3.45 9.06
C VAL A 229 -25.44 -2.97 8.89
N ILE A 230 -24.46 -3.88 9.03
CA ILE A 230 -23.04 -3.54 8.91
C ILE A 230 -22.72 -3.07 7.50
N ARG A 231 -23.19 -3.80 6.48
CA ARG A 231 -23.02 -3.42 5.07
C ARG A 231 -23.68 -2.08 4.76
N ALA A 232 -24.88 -1.81 5.28
CA ALA A 232 -25.52 -0.50 5.13
C ALA A 232 -24.68 0.62 5.77
N GLY A 233 -24.08 0.37 6.93
CA GLY A 233 -23.14 1.29 7.59
C GLY A 233 -21.89 1.56 6.75
N CYS A 234 -21.25 0.50 6.24
CA CYS A 234 -20.11 0.61 5.32
C CYS A 234 -20.48 1.39 4.06
N LYS A 235 -21.69 1.15 3.53
CA LYS A 235 -22.19 1.89 2.38
C LYS A 235 -22.37 3.37 2.64
N GLY A 236 -22.94 3.72 3.80
CA GLY A 236 -23.01 5.10 4.22
C GLY A 236 -21.64 5.75 4.34
N ALA A 237 -20.63 5.03 4.82
CA ALA A 237 -19.27 5.56 5.00
C ALA A 237 -18.52 5.77 3.67
N ILE A 238 -18.70 4.88 2.69
CA ILE A 238 -18.01 4.94 1.41
C ILE A 238 -18.71 5.94 0.47
N TRP A 239 -20.01 5.76 0.23
CA TRP A 239 -20.79 6.49 -0.80
C TRP A 239 -21.65 7.64 -0.23
N GLY A 240 -21.75 7.77 1.09
CA GLY A 240 -22.54 8.83 1.70
C GLY A 240 -21.96 10.22 1.49
N PRO A 241 -22.78 11.28 1.68
CA PRO A 241 -22.33 12.66 1.61
C PRO A 241 -21.19 12.86 2.60
N LYS A 242 -20.03 13.32 2.13
CA LYS A 242 -18.89 13.67 2.98
C LYS A 242 -19.06 15.14 3.38
N PRO A 243 -19.50 15.48 4.61
CA PRO A 243 -19.85 16.86 4.96
C PRO A 243 -18.64 17.82 5.04
N TYR A 244 -17.45 17.37 4.62
CA TYR A 244 -16.18 18.05 4.81
C TYR A 244 -15.19 17.81 3.65
N GLU A 245 -15.69 17.43 2.46
CA GLU A 245 -14.90 17.67 1.23
C GLU A 245 -14.79 19.17 0.94
#